data_AF-A0AAV6YTM9-F1
#
_entry.id   AF-A0AAV6YTM9-F1
#
_cell.length_a   1.000
_cell.length_b   1.000
_cell.length_c   1.000
_cell.angle_alpha   90.00
_cell.angle_beta   90.00
_cell.angle_gamma   90.00
#
_symmetry.space_group_name_H-M   'P 1'
#
loop_
_entity.id
_entity.type
_entity.pdbx_description
1 polymer ?
#
loop_
_entity_poly.entity_id
_entity_poly.type
_entity_poly.pdbx_seq_one_letter_code
_entity_poly.pdbx_strand_id
1 'polypeptide(L)'
;MKEVGNLEGIVLTGLTKDGVDLIESYVDRTGDVQTASYCMLQGSPSDVLKDERVQYWIENYRNLLDAWRFWHKRAEFDIHRSKLDPSSKPLAQVFVSCNFCGKSISYSCSPMPHQGRGFGQYGVSGSPTKSKFTSCPGCRKPLPRCALCLINMGNPVSSSPGASKSDEKIDLSKEKKVAQFNNWFTWCHNCRHGGHAGHMMSWFRDHTECPVSACSCKCMQLDTTGNLVPEESAQP
;
A
#
# COMPACT_ATOMS: atom_id res chain seq x y z
N MET A 1 -33.13 -26.56 1.18
CA MET A 1 -32.11 -25.60 1.68
C MET A 1 -31.15 -25.20 0.57
N LYS A 2 -30.43 -26.16 -0.04
CA LYS A 2 -29.46 -25.95 -1.15
C LYS A 2 -30.09 -25.31 -2.39
N GLU A 3 -31.07 -25.97 -3.00
CA GLU A 3 -31.73 -25.49 -4.24
C GLU A 3 -32.48 -24.17 -4.09
N VAL A 4 -32.92 -23.85 -2.87
CA VAL A 4 -33.58 -22.57 -2.56
C VAL A 4 -32.59 -21.53 -2.07
N GLY A 5 -31.27 -21.76 -2.11
CA GLY A 5 -30.26 -20.79 -1.71
C GLY A 5 -30.45 -20.21 -0.29
N ASN A 6 -30.88 -21.01 0.69
CA ASN A 6 -30.97 -20.55 2.08
C ASN A 6 -29.60 -20.69 2.78
N LEU A 7 -28.95 -19.56 3.11
CA LEU A 7 -27.62 -19.52 3.73
C LEU A 7 -27.54 -20.22 5.09
N GLU A 8 -28.66 -20.44 5.80
CA GLU A 8 -28.67 -21.29 7.01
C GLU A 8 -28.20 -22.73 6.72
N GLY A 9 -28.34 -23.17 5.45
CA GLY A 9 -27.82 -24.44 4.97
C GLY A 9 -26.29 -24.58 5.09
N ILE A 10 -25.54 -23.48 5.29
CA ILE A 10 -24.09 -23.50 5.50
C ILE A 10 -23.73 -24.35 6.72
N VAL A 11 -24.58 -24.43 7.74
CA VAL A 11 -24.35 -25.29 8.92
C VAL A 11 -24.26 -26.77 8.53
N LEU A 12 -24.92 -27.16 7.44
CA LEU A 12 -24.96 -28.55 6.95
C LEU A 12 -23.92 -28.80 5.85
N THR A 13 -23.74 -27.86 4.92
CA THR A 13 -22.81 -28.03 3.78
C THR A 13 -21.38 -27.63 4.12
N GLY A 14 -21.20 -26.82 5.17
CA GLY A 14 -19.98 -26.06 5.40
C GLY A 14 -19.66 -25.11 4.25
N LEU A 15 -18.47 -24.50 4.30
CA LEU A 15 -17.86 -23.76 3.18
C LEU A 15 -17.00 -24.70 2.34
N THR A 16 -17.60 -25.82 1.94
CA THR A 16 -17.03 -26.85 1.07
C THR A 16 -17.57 -26.71 -0.36
N LYS A 17 -17.24 -27.63 -1.27
CA LYS A 17 -17.84 -27.67 -2.62
C LYS A 17 -19.37 -27.73 -2.59
N ASP A 18 -19.96 -28.46 -1.63
CA ASP A 18 -21.41 -28.47 -1.45
C ASP A 18 -21.96 -27.11 -0.99
N GLY A 19 -21.16 -26.37 -0.23
CA GLY A 19 -21.47 -24.99 0.16
C GLY A 19 -21.39 -24.02 -1.00
N VAL A 20 -20.49 -24.25 -1.98
CA VAL A 20 -20.40 -23.45 -3.21
C VAL A 20 -21.72 -23.54 -3.98
N ASP A 21 -22.25 -24.74 -4.19
CA ASP A 21 -23.53 -24.92 -4.90
C ASP A 21 -24.71 -24.26 -4.15
N LEU A 22 -24.72 -24.29 -2.81
CA LEU A 22 -25.71 -23.56 -2.00
C LEU A 22 -25.60 -22.05 -2.23
N ILE A 23 -24.37 -21.52 -2.21
CA ILE A 23 -24.10 -20.09 -2.38
C ILE A 23 -24.36 -19.66 -3.83
N GLU A 24 -24.14 -20.51 -4.83
CA GLU A 24 -24.54 -20.27 -6.22
C GLU A 24 -26.05 -20.07 -6.33
N SER A 25 -26.84 -21.00 -5.77
CA SER A 25 -28.31 -20.87 -5.74
C SER A 25 -28.78 -19.60 -5.01
N TYR A 26 -28.03 -19.16 -3.99
CA TYR A 26 -28.28 -17.90 -3.31
C TYR A 26 -27.99 -16.70 -4.21
N VAL A 27 -26.81 -16.65 -4.85
CA VAL A 27 -26.38 -15.58 -5.75
C VAL A 27 -27.31 -15.47 -6.95
N ASP A 28 -27.71 -16.59 -7.57
CA ASP A 28 -28.61 -16.59 -8.72
C ASP A 28 -29.96 -15.94 -8.43
N ARG A 29 -30.43 -16.03 -7.17
CA ARG A 29 -31.68 -15.41 -6.74
C ARG A 29 -31.52 -13.94 -6.34
N THR A 30 -30.44 -13.60 -5.64
CA THR A 30 -30.30 -12.28 -4.98
C THR A 30 -29.41 -11.31 -5.74
N GLY A 31 -28.48 -11.83 -6.56
CA GLY A 31 -27.37 -11.07 -7.11
C GLY A 31 -26.33 -10.63 -6.08
N ASP A 32 -26.43 -11.07 -4.82
CA ASP A 32 -25.54 -10.64 -3.74
C ASP A 32 -24.17 -11.34 -3.79
N VAL A 33 -23.33 -10.83 -4.69
CA VAL A 33 -21.93 -11.24 -4.84
C VAL A 33 -21.03 -10.75 -3.71
N GLN A 34 -21.44 -9.75 -2.93
CA GLN A 34 -20.68 -9.25 -1.76
C GLN A 34 -20.65 -10.32 -0.67
N THR A 35 -21.82 -10.78 -0.24
CA THR A 35 -21.94 -11.81 0.80
C THR A 35 -21.24 -13.09 0.37
N ALA A 36 -21.48 -13.54 -0.86
CA ALA A 36 -20.84 -14.74 -1.41
C ALA A 36 -19.31 -14.64 -1.40
N SER A 37 -18.75 -13.52 -1.89
CA SER A 37 -17.31 -13.30 -1.93
C SER A 37 -16.68 -13.25 -0.55
N TYR A 38 -17.30 -12.54 0.40
CA TYR A 38 -16.76 -12.39 1.74
C TYR A 38 -16.81 -13.69 2.53
N CYS A 39 -17.94 -14.41 2.47
CA CYS A 39 -18.10 -15.72 3.13
C CYS A 39 -17.06 -16.73 2.62
N MET A 40 -16.90 -16.84 1.30
CA MET A 40 -15.94 -17.79 0.72
C MET A 40 -14.50 -17.39 1.01
N LEU A 41 -14.16 -16.11 0.87
CA LEU A 41 -12.79 -15.65 1.12
C LEU A 41 -12.40 -15.85 2.59
N GLN A 42 -13.29 -15.58 3.54
CA GLN A 42 -12.98 -15.63 4.97
C GLN A 42 -12.86 -17.06 5.51
N GLY A 43 -13.69 -17.99 5.02
CA GLY A 43 -13.89 -19.28 5.71
C GLY A 43 -13.66 -20.54 4.88
N SER A 44 -13.47 -20.43 3.55
CA SER A 44 -13.29 -21.62 2.72
C SER A 44 -11.84 -22.10 2.69
N PRO A 45 -11.61 -23.43 2.55
CA PRO A 45 -10.30 -23.98 2.25
C PRO A 45 -9.72 -23.48 0.91
N SER A 46 -8.40 -23.53 0.75
CA SER A 46 -7.72 -22.97 -0.42
C SER A 46 -8.05 -23.64 -1.75
N ASP A 47 -8.50 -24.90 -1.75
CA ASP A 47 -8.98 -25.61 -2.93
C ASP A 47 -10.39 -25.15 -3.34
N VAL A 48 -11.27 -24.88 -2.37
CA VAL A 48 -12.61 -24.33 -2.60
C VAL A 48 -12.52 -22.88 -3.08
N LEU A 49 -11.60 -22.09 -2.53
CA LEU A 49 -11.39 -20.71 -2.95
C LEU A 49 -10.97 -20.61 -4.43
N LYS A 50 -10.33 -21.65 -4.98
CA LYS A 50 -9.93 -21.73 -6.39
C LYS A 50 -11.05 -22.17 -7.34
N ASP A 51 -12.22 -22.53 -6.83
CA ASP A 51 -13.40 -22.83 -7.66
C ASP A 51 -13.72 -21.63 -8.58
N GLU A 52 -14.00 -21.91 -9.85
CA GLU A 52 -14.23 -20.88 -10.86
C GLU A 52 -15.40 -19.97 -10.52
N ARG A 53 -16.46 -20.51 -9.90
CA ARG A 53 -17.64 -19.73 -9.48
C ARG A 53 -17.28 -18.78 -8.34
N VAL A 54 -16.48 -19.24 -7.39
CA VAL A 54 -16.01 -18.42 -6.27
C VAL A 54 -15.12 -17.29 -6.77
N GLN A 55 -14.18 -17.58 -7.68
CA GLN A 55 -13.36 -16.53 -8.31
C GLN A 55 -14.22 -15.54 -9.11
N TYR A 56 -15.26 -16.02 -9.79
CA TYR A 56 -16.18 -15.17 -10.53
C TYR A 56 -16.95 -14.22 -9.61
N TRP A 57 -17.48 -14.67 -8.47
CA TRP A 57 -18.14 -13.78 -7.50
C TRP A 57 -17.19 -12.73 -6.95
N ILE A 58 -15.97 -13.14 -6.58
CA ILE A 58 -14.92 -12.25 -6.10
C ILE A 58 -14.63 -11.16 -7.13
N GLU A 59 -14.47 -11.51 -8.41
CA GLU A 59 -14.17 -10.54 -9.46
C GLU A 59 -15.35 -9.60 -9.72
N ASN A 60 -16.59 -10.11 -9.71
CA ASN A 60 -17.77 -9.26 -9.88
C ASN A 60 -17.94 -8.29 -8.72
N TYR A 61 -17.66 -8.71 -7.48
CA TYR A 61 -17.68 -7.80 -6.34
C TYR A 61 -16.58 -6.73 -6.44
N ARG A 62 -15.37 -7.09 -6.90
CA ARG A 62 -14.29 -6.13 -7.19
C ARG A 62 -14.74 -5.10 -8.23
N ASN A 63 -15.28 -5.55 -9.36
CA ASN A 63 -15.78 -4.70 -10.43
C ASN A 63 -16.91 -3.77 -9.96
N LEU A 64 -17.80 -4.26 -9.09
CA LEU A 64 -18.88 -3.48 -8.51
C LEU A 64 -18.34 -2.34 -7.64
N LEU A 65 -17.38 -2.63 -6.76
CA LEU A 65 -16.72 -1.62 -5.94
C LEU A 65 -15.97 -0.59 -6.79
N ASP A 66 -15.32 -1.01 -7.87
CA ASP A 66 -14.65 -0.10 -8.80
C ASP A 66 -15.66 0.79 -9.55
N ALA A 67 -16.77 0.22 -10.03
CA ALA A 67 -17.85 0.95 -10.70
C ALA A 67 -18.52 1.99 -9.78
N TRP A 68 -18.72 1.64 -8.51
CA TRP A 68 -19.23 2.53 -7.47
C TRP A 68 -18.17 3.46 -6.88
N ARG A 69 -16.93 3.39 -7.36
CA ARG A 69 -15.81 4.21 -6.87
C ARG A 69 -15.51 4.03 -5.38
N PHE A 70 -15.87 2.87 -4.82
CA PHE A 70 -15.53 2.46 -3.45
C PHE A 70 -14.10 1.91 -3.39
N TRP A 71 -13.13 2.68 -3.87
CA TRP A 71 -11.73 2.28 -4.01
C TRP A 71 -11.07 1.92 -2.66
N HIS A 72 -11.49 2.56 -1.57
CA HIS A 72 -10.98 2.23 -0.23
C HIS A 72 -11.44 0.85 0.24
N LYS A 73 -12.75 0.56 0.12
CA LYS A 73 -13.31 -0.77 0.45
C LYS A 73 -12.75 -1.84 -0.48
N ARG A 74 -12.59 -1.50 -1.76
CA ARG A 74 -11.91 -2.32 -2.76
C ARG A 74 -10.49 -2.69 -2.34
N ALA A 75 -9.71 -1.72 -1.88
CA ALA A 75 -8.34 -1.93 -1.41
C ALA A 75 -8.30 -2.76 -0.12
N GLU A 76 -9.19 -2.51 0.84
CA GLU A 76 -9.31 -3.31 2.07
C GLU A 76 -9.61 -4.79 1.75
N PHE A 77 -10.55 -5.02 0.82
CA PHE A 77 -10.89 -6.36 0.34
C PHE A 77 -9.71 -7.06 -0.34
N ASP A 78 -8.94 -6.36 -1.20
CA ASP A 78 -7.73 -6.92 -1.82
C ASP A 78 -6.63 -7.22 -0.81
N ILE A 79 -6.42 -6.35 0.18
CA ILE A 79 -5.45 -6.58 1.26
C ILE A 79 -5.83 -7.86 2.01
N HIS A 80 -7.13 -8.03 2.30
CA HIS A 80 -7.62 -9.25 2.93
C HIS A 80 -7.36 -10.49 2.06
N ARG A 81 -7.73 -10.46 0.77
CA ARG A 81 -7.46 -11.54 -0.17
C ARG A 81 -5.98 -11.92 -0.25
N SER A 82 -5.10 -10.93 -0.30
CA SER A 82 -3.65 -11.12 -0.41
C SER A 82 -3.01 -11.80 0.80
N LYS A 83 -3.65 -11.76 1.97
CA LYS A 83 -3.18 -12.47 3.18
C LYS A 83 -3.38 -13.98 3.05
N LEU A 84 -4.42 -14.40 2.33
CA LEU A 84 -4.84 -15.79 2.18
C LEU A 84 -4.24 -16.41 0.92
N ASP A 85 -4.13 -15.61 -0.14
CA ASP A 85 -3.46 -15.99 -1.37
C ASP A 85 -2.38 -14.95 -1.73
N PRO A 86 -1.11 -15.19 -1.35
CA PRO A 86 0.00 -14.29 -1.69
C PRO A 86 0.19 -14.08 -3.19
N SER A 87 -0.28 -14.99 -4.05
CA SER A 87 -0.20 -14.85 -5.51
C SER A 87 -1.15 -13.78 -6.06
N SER A 88 -2.22 -13.46 -5.31
CA SER A 88 -3.15 -12.39 -5.64
C SER A 88 -2.59 -10.99 -5.38
N LYS A 89 -1.42 -10.88 -4.73
CA LYS A 89 -0.80 -9.59 -4.43
C LYS A 89 -0.36 -8.90 -5.74
N PRO A 90 -0.82 -7.67 -6.02
CA PRO A 90 -0.40 -6.97 -7.23
C PRO A 90 1.10 -6.69 -7.22
N LEU A 91 1.71 -6.79 -8.40
CA LEU A 91 3.11 -6.42 -8.60
C LEU A 91 3.29 -4.91 -8.35
N ALA A 92 4.42 -4.55 -7.73
CA ALA A 92 4.77 -3.14 -7.58
C ALA A 92 4.98 -2.51 -8.96
N GLN A 93 4.21 -1.47 -9.27
CA GLN A 93 4.26 -0.79 -10.58
C GLN A 93 5.22 0.41 -10.60
N VAL A 94 5.60 0.93 -9.43
CA VAL A 94 6.46 2.10 -9.29
C VAL A 94 7.64 1.76 -8.40
N PHE A 95 8.84 2.11 -8.88
CA PHE A 95 10.09 1.89 -8.16
C PHE A 95 10.84 3.21 -8.02
N VAL A 96 11.53 3.38 -6.89
CA VAL A 96 12.35 4.57 -6.62
C VAL A 96 13.82 4.17 -6.54
N SER A 97 14.66 4.83 -7.33
CA SER A 97 16.09 4.59 -7.40
C SER A 97 16.90 5.84 -7.06
N CYS A 98 18.15 5.64 -6.68
CA CYS A 98 19.08 6.72 -6.40
C CYS A 98 19.62 7.32 -7.71
N ASN A 99 19.48 8.63 -7.88
CA ASN A 99 20.02 9.36 -9.04
C ASN A 99 21.55 9.24 -9.21
N PHE A 100 22.29 8.85 -8.16
CA PHE A 100 23.74 8.75 -8.23
C PHE A 100 24.27 7.35 -8.55
N CYS A 101 23.64 6.29 -8.02
CA CYS A 101 24.14 4.92 -8.19
C CYS A 101 23.13 3.97 -8.84
N GLY A 102 21.92 4.44 -9.18
CA GLY A 102 20.86 3.65 -9.82
C GLY A 102 20.22 2.58 -8.93
N LYS A 103 20.77 2.30 -7.74
CA LYS A 103 20.23 1.29 -6.82
C LYS A 103 18.93 1.76 -6.18
N SER A 104 18.04 0.82 -5.85
CA SER A 104 16.83 1.08 -5.09
C SER A 104 17.15 1.80 -3.77
N ILE A 105 16.34 2.79 -3.41
CA ILE A 105 16.44 3.46 -2.10
C ILE A 105 15.56 2.79 -1.03
N SER A 106 14.75 1.80 -1.41
CA SER A 106 13.98 1.03 -0.45
C SER A 106 14.92 0.27 0.48
N TYR A 107 14.73 0.44 1.79
CA TYR A 107 15.39 -0.36 2.82
C TYR A 107 14.80 -1.77 2.86
N SER A 108 14.95 -2.55 1.78
CA SER A 108 14.95 -3.99 1.89
C SER A 108 16.32 -4.36 2.46
N CYS A 109 16.35 -4.86 3.70
CA CYS A 109 17.52 -5.49 4.27
C CYS A 109 17.92 -6.69 3.39
N SER A 110 18.69 -6.44 2.34
CA SER A 110 19.52 -7.47 1.74
C SER A 110 20.82 -7.48 2.55
N PRO A 111 21.06 -8.52 3.38
CA PRO A 111 22.35 -8.67 4.03
C PRO A 111 23.31 -9.17 2.95
N MET A 112 23.99 -8.24 2.27
CA MET A 112 25.20 -8.60 1.53
C MET A 112 26.40 -7.95 2.23
N PRO A 113 27.36 -8.75 2.71
CA PRO A 113 28.56 -8.24 3.34
C PRO A 113 29.48 -7.77 2.21
N HIS A 114 29.74 -6.47 2.11
CA HIS A 114 30.88 -6.02 1.31
C HIS A 114 32.03 -5.64 2.23
N GLN A 115 32.98 -6.57 2.31
CA GLN A 115 34.40 -6.26 2.52
C GLN A 115 34.84 -5.17 1.52
N GLY A 116 35.67 -4.23 1.97
CA GLY A 116 36.52 -3.43 1.07
C GLY A 116 36.64 -1.93 1.38
N ARG A 117 37.61 -1.61 2.24
CA ARG A 117 38.54 -0.45 2.30
C ARG A 117 38.22 0.87 1.55
N GLY A 118 38.46 2.00 2.24
CA GLY A 118 39.17 3.15 1.65
C GLY A 118 38.66 4.57 1.97
N PHE A 119 39.24 5.17 3.02
CA PHE A 119 39.61 6.59 3.23
C PHE A 119 38.70 7.79 2.90
N GLY A 120 38.58 8.70 3.88
CA GLY A 120 38.15 10.11 3.71
C GLY A 120 37.49 10.72 4.95
N GLN A 121 38.30 11.31 5.84
CA GLN A 121 37.93 12.18 6.98
C GLN A 121 36.98 13.32 6.52
N TYR A 122 36.07 13.89 7.31
CA TYR A 122 36.29 14.73 8.49
C TYR A 122 35.19 14.49 9.54
N GLY A 123 35.61 14.26 10.78
CA GLY A 123 34.73 14.05 11.92
C GLY A 123 34.10 15.35 12.38
N VAL A 124 32.77 15.40 12.37
CA VAL A 124 32.01 16.10 13.40
C VAL A 124 31.48 15.02 14.33
N SER A 125 32.03 14.98 15.53
CA SER A 125 31.60 14.11 16.62
C SER A 125 30.14 14.42 16.96
N GLY A 126 29.23 13.58 16.49
CA GLY A 126 27.82 13.63 16.82
C GLY A 126 27.24 12.22 16.85
N SER A 127 27.03 11.72 18.07
CA SER A 127 26.17 10.61 18.52
C SER A 127 25.90 9.41 17.57
N PRO A 128 26.15 8.16 17.99
CA PRO A 128 26.03 6.96 17.13
C PRO A 128 24.59 6.43 16.94
N THR A 129 23.54 7.25 17.02
CA THR A 129 22.14 6.75 17.08
C THR A 129 21.12 7.46 16.18
N LYS A 130 21.44 7.86 14.95
CA LYS A 130 20.40 8.07 13.90
C LYS A 130 20.93 7.67 12.54
N SER A 131 20.59 6.46 12.08
CA SER A 131 20.83 6.05 10.70
C SER A 131 20.20 7.09 9.77
N LYS A 132 21.02 7.74 8.94
CA LYS A 132 20.67 8.86 8.07
C LYS A 132 19.68 8.40 6.97
N PHE A 133 18.38 8.39 7.27
CA PHE A 133 17.30 8.08 6.33
C PHE A 133 17.20 9.07 5.16
N THR A 134 17.95 10.17 5.22
CA THR A 134 18.07 11.22 4.20
C THR A 134 19.20 10.96 3.20
N SER A 135 19.80 9.77 3.22
CA SER A 135 20.92 9.36 2.36
C SER A 135 20.62 8.02 1.71
N CYS A 136 21.15 7.81 0.49
CA CYS A 136 21.03 6.53 -0.20
C CYS A 136 21.68 5.39 0.61
N PRO A 137 21.00 4.25 0.81
CA PRO A 137 21.58 3.12 1.54
C PRO A 137 22.79 2.50 0.83
N GLY A 138 22.84 2.56 -0.50
CA GLY A 138 23.91 1.97 -1.31
C GLY A 138 25.17 2.83 -1.42
N CYS A 139 25.04 4.14 -1.69
CA CYS A 139 26.20 5.02 -1.94
C CYS A 139 26.36 6.17 -0.93
N ARG A 140 25.47 6.27 0.07
CA ARG A 140 25.46 7.29 1.13
C ARG A 140 25.32 8.75 0.68
N LYS A 141 25.24 9.02 -0.63
CA LYS A 141 24.93 10.36 -1.16
C LYS A 141 23.53 10.82 -0.72
N PRO A 142 23.33 12.13 -0.49
CA PRO A 142 22.08 12.66 0.00
C PRO A 142 20.92 12.40 -0.96
N LEU A 143 19.73 12.14 -0.43
CA LEU A 143 18.49 12.03 -1.21
C LEU A 143 18.01 13.41 -1.68
N PRO A 144 17.11 13.50 -2.69
CA PRO A 144 16.62 14.78 -3.18
C PRO A 144 15.99 15.63 -2.06
N ARG A 145 16.10 16.96 -2.19
CA ARG A 145 15.54 17.92 -1.21
C ARG A 145 14.09 18.23 -1.54
N CYS A 146 13.30 18.51 -0.52
CA CYS A 146 11.98 19.08 -0.70
C CYS A 146 12.08 20.48 -1.30
N ALA A 147 11.26 20.78 -2.32
CA ALA A 147 11.25 22.08 -2.99
C ALA A 147 10.93 23.28 -2.06
N LEU A 148 10.21 23.06 -0.96
CA LEU A 148 9.83 24.13 -0.02
C LEU A 148 10.80 24.26 1.16
N CYS A 149 11.00 23.19 1.94
CA CYS A 149 11.84 23.29 3.14
C CYS A 149 13.32 23.04 2.89
N LEU A 150 13.71 22.61 1.68
CA LEU A 150 15.09 22.35 1.27
C LEU A 150 15.81 21.26 2.09
N ILE A 151 15.09 20.54 2.96
CA ILE A 151 15.58 19.39 3.72
C ILE A 151 15.58 18.17 2.80
N ASN A 152 16.66 17.37 2.88
CA ASN A 152 16.75 16.09 2.19
C ASN A 152 15.61 15.17 2.63
N MET A 153 14.83 14.69 1.67
CA MET A 153 13.72 13.79 1.94
C MET A 153 14.26 12.45 2.41
N GLY A 154 13.59 11.86 3.37
CA GLY A 154 13.94 10.56 3.93
C GLY A 154 12.77 10.07 4.75
N ASN A 155 12.34 8.84 4.51
CA ASN A 155 11.26 8.25 5.27
C ASN A 155 11.87 7.38 6.38
N PRO A 156 11.64 7.67 7.68
CA PRO A 156 11.98 6.74 8.75
C PRO A 156 10.99 5.56 8.70
N VAL A 157 11.13 4.69 7.70
CA VAL A 157 10.54 3.36 7.76
C VAL A 157 11.38 2.55 8.73
N SER A 158 10.87 2.33 9.93
CA SER A 158 11.44 1.31 10.80
C SER A 158 11.14 -0.05 10.17
N SER A 159 12.12 -0.67 9.51
CA SER A 159 12.05 -2.08 9.12
C SER A 159 13.10 -2.89 9.88
N SER A 160 12.66 -3.61 10.92
CA SER A 160 12.87 -5.06 11.04
C SER A 160 12.12 -5.66 12.24
N PRO A 161 11.28 -6.70 12.04
CA PRO A 161 10.97 -7.68 13.07
C PRO A 161 12.18 -8.63 13.18
N GLY A 162 13.14 -8.30 14.04
CA GLY A 162 14.32 -9.15 14.19
C GLY A 162 15.49 -8.45 14.85
N ALA A 163 15.32 -8.03 16.12
CA ALA A 163 16.39 -7.88 17.11
C ALA A 163 15.82 -7.24 18.38
N SER A 164 15.02 -7.98 19.14
CA SER A 164 14.86 -7.72 20.58
C SER A 164 14.52 -9.06 21.23
N LYS A 165 15.40 -9.47 22.13
CA LYS A 165 15.27 -10.71 22.90
C LYS A 165 14.02 -10.65 23.78
N SER A 166 13.40 -11.82 23.93
CA SER A 166 12.41 -12.25 24.92
C SER A 166 12.15 -11.31 26.11
N ASP A 167 10.91 -10.83 26.27
CA ASP A 167 10.07 -11.23 27.40
C ASP A 167 8.59 -10.84 27.20
N GLU A 168 7.72 -11.55 27.93
CA GLU A 168 6.25 -11.68 27.88
C GLU A 168 5.36 -10.45 27.53
N LYS A 169 4.53 -10.60 26.48
CA LYS A 169 3.04 -10.51 26.46
C LYS A 169 2.53 -10.41 25.02
N ILE A 170 1.52 -11.22 24.68
CA ILE A 170 0.83 -11.19 23.38
C ILE A 170 -0.06 -9.94 23.36
N ASP A 171 0.41 -8.89 22.71
CA ASP A 171 -0.39 -7.71 22.33
C ASP A 171 -0.62 -7.75 20.82
N LEU A 172 -1.90 -7.74 20.43
CA LEU A 172 -2.40 -7.83 19.05
C LEU A 172 -2.25 -6.51 18.26
N SER A 173 -1.46 -5.56 18.74
CA SER A 173 -1.34 -4.20 18.18
C SER A 173 0.09 -3.83 17.69
N LYS A 174 0.83 -4.76 17.06
CA LYS A 174 2.04 -4.39 16.31
C LYS A 174 1.69 -3.72 14.99
N GLU A 175 1.14 -2.52 15.06
CA GLU A 175 1.14 -1.59 13.94
C GLU A 175 2.60 -1.32 13.54
N LYS A 176 2.98 -1.73 12.33
CA LYS A 176 4.24 -1.29 11.73
C LYS A 176 4.19 0.24 11.75
N LYS A 177 5.11 0.89 12.47
CA LYS A 177 5.26 2.35 12.46
C LYS A 177 5.69 2.80 11.06
N VAL A 178 4.73 2.89 10.15
CA VAL A 178 4.87 3.57 8.86
C VAL A 178 5.11 5.04 9.19
N ALA A 179 6.02 5.72 8.48
CA ALA A 179 6.17 7.14 8.72
C ALA A 179 4.86 7.86 8.47
N GLN A 180 4.65 8.93 9.24
CA GLN A 180 3.53 9.83 9.05
C GLN A 180 3.46 10.29 7.59
N PHE A 181 2.25 10.27 7.03
CA PHE A 181 1.98 10.61 5.64
C PHE A 181 2.64 11.93 5.21
N ASN A 182 2.62 12.95 6.08
CA ASN A 182 3.22 14.26 5.82
C ASN A 182 4.71 14.21 5.43
N ASN A 183 5.44 13.18 5.83
CA ASN A 183 6.86 12.99 5.55
C ASN A 183 7.13 12.13 4.31
N TRP A 184 6.10 11.67 3.61
CA TRP A 184 6.26 10.81 2.44
C TRP A 184 6.82 11.60 1.25
N PHE A 185 7.45 10.87 0.34
CA PHE A 185 7.90 11.41 -0.94
C PHE A 185 6.69 11.65 -1.82
N THR A 186 6.57 12.87 -2.33
CA THR A 186 5.56 13.24 -3.34
C THR A 186 6.28 13.95 -4.47
N TRP A 187 5.99 13.57 -5.71
CA TRP A 187 6.59 14.18 -6.90
C TRP A 187 5.60 14.22 -8.05
N CYS A 188 5.77 15.17 -8.97
CA CYS A 188 5.04 15.23 -10.21
C CYS A 188 5.72 14.31 -11.26
N HIS A 189 4.95 13.49 -11.96
CA HIS A 189 5.49 12.60 -13.01
C HIS A 189 6.01 13.37 -14.23
N ASN A 190 5.54 14.59 -14.48
CA ASN A 190 5.94 15.39 -15.63
C ASN A 190 7.23 16.17 -15.37
N CYS A 191 7.23 17.05 -14.36
CA CYS A 191 8.40 17.89 -14.08
C CYS A 191 9.43 17.24 -13.14
N ARG A 192 9.11 16.08 -12.52
CA ARG A 192 9.96 15.36 -11.55
C ARG A 192 10.35 16.15 -10.31
N HIS A 193 9.76 17.33 -10.10
CA HIS A 193 9.90 18.10 -8.86
C HIS A 193 8.92 17.59 -7.80
N GLY A 194 9.27 17.82 -6.54
CA GLY A 194 8.52 17.27 -5.44
C GLY A 194 9.01 17.71 -4.06
N GLY A 195 8.46 17.07 -3.04
CA GLY A 195 8.73 17.38 -1.65
C GLY A 195 8.06 16.43 -0.69
N HIS A 196 8.08 16.79 0.59
CA HIS A 196 7.29 16.12 1.61
C HIS A 196 5.80 16.32 1.32
N ALA A 197 5.00 15.26 1.41
CA ALA A 197 3.57 15.31 1.10
C ALA A 197 2.84 16.47 1.79
N GLY A 198 3.08 16.69 3.08
CA GLY A 198 2.42 17.77 3.83
C GLY A 198 2.76 19.17 3.31
N HIS A 199 4.03 19.40 2.94
CA HIS A 199 4.46 20.66 2.33
C HIS A 199 3.85 20.87 0.95
N MET A 200 3.77 19.81 0.14
CA MET A 200 3.18 19.90 -1.20
C MET A 200 1.68 20.17 -1.14
N MET A 201 0.95 19.47 -0.27
CA MET A 201 -0.47 19.73 -0.06
C MET A 201 -0.73 21.17 0.41
N SER A 202 0.08 21.67 1.35
CA SER A 202 -0.05 23.05 1.84
C SER A 202 0.21 24.08 0.75
N TRP A 203 1.19 23.85 -0.13
CA TRP A 203 1.49 24.77 -1.23
C TRP A 203 0.36 24.82 -2.25
N PHE A 204 -0.11 23.65 -2.68
CA PHE A 204 -1.12 23.53 -3.73
C PHE A 204 -2.54 23.92 -3.30
N ARG A 205 -2.77 24.20 -2.01
CA ARG A 205 -4.01 24.82 -1.56
C ARG A 205 -4.21 26.21 -2.16
N ASP A 206 -3.12 26.98 -2.25
CA ASP A 206 -3.15 28.39 -2.62
C ASP A 206 -2.41 28.65 -3.96
N HIS A 207 -1.80 27.63 -4.57
CA HIS A 207 -1.00 27.73 -5.80
C HIS A 207 -1.34 26.63 -6.80
N THR A 208 -1.30 26.95 -8.10
CA THR A 208 -1.56 25.97 -9.19
C THR A 208 -0.29 25.52 -9.91
N GLU A 209 0.83 26.23 -9.71
CA GLU A 209 2.11 25.97 -10.36
C GLU A 209 3.13 25.34 -9.40
N CYS A 210 4.15 24.69 -9.99
CA CYS A 210 5.23 24.04 -9.26
C CYS A 210 6.00 25.04 -8.39
N PRO A 211 6.34 24.69 -7.13
CA PRO A 211 7.10 25.57 -6.24
C PRO A 211 8.56 25.79 -6.65
N VAL A 212 9.06 25.09 -7.67
CA VAL A 212 10.44 25.25 -8.14
C VAL A 212 10.52 26.45 -9.09
N SER A 213 11.41 27.39 -8.78
CA SER A 213 11.66 28.56 -9.62
C SER A 213 11.92 28.20 -11.08
N ALA A 214 11.33 28.97 -12.00
CA ALA A 214 11.38 28.75 -13.45
C ALA A 214 10.71 27.45 -13.95
N CYS A 215 9.95 26.73 -13.11
CA CYS A 215 9.11 25.62 -13.55
C CYS A 215 7.64 26.06 -13.67
N SER A 216 7.10 26.12 -14.89
CA SER A 216 5.69 26.48 -15.17
C SER A 216 4.73 25.27 -15.18
N CYS A 217 5.11 24.17 -14.51
CA CYS A 217 4.30 22.94 -14.52
C CYS A 217 3.07 23.10 -13.60
N LYS A 218 1.87 22.85 -14.14
CA LYS A 218 0.62 22.85 -13.38
C LYS A 218 0.36 21.48 -12.73
N CYS A 219 1.20 21.12 -11.77
CA CYS A 219 1.31 19.75 -11.25
C CYS A 219 -0.03 19.10 -10.86
N MET A 220 -0.91 19.82 -10.15
CA MET A 220 -2.20 19.30 -9.68
C MET A 220 -3.25 19.13 -10.79
N GLN A 221 -3.16 19.89 -11.87
CA GLN A 221 -4.09 19.75 -13.00
C GLN A 221 -3.78 18.51 -13.84
N LEU A 222 -2.57 17.97 -13.71
CA LEU A 222 -2.13 16.75 -14.37
C LEU A 222 -2.51 15.49 -13.57
N ASP A 223 -2.93 15.65 -12.32
CA ASP A 223 -3.43 14.55 -11.49
C ASP A 223 -4.90 14.30 -11.81
N THR A 224 -5.17 13.36 -12.71
CA THR A 224 -6.52 12.97 -13.13
C THR A 224 -7.35 12.36 -12.00
N THR A 225 -6.70 11.90 -10.92
CA THR A 225 -7.34 11.28 -9.76
C THR A 225 -7.44 12.21 -8.55
N GLY A 226 -6.55 13.19 -8.42
CA GLY A 226 -6.49 14.10 -7.28
C GLY A 226 -7.68 15.06 -7.15
N ASN A 227 -8.44 15.26 -8.24
CA ASN A 227 -9.67 16.05 -8.25
C ASN A 227 -10.93 15.24 -7.89
N LEU A 228 -10.81 13.93 -7.69
CA LEU A 228 -11.93 13.07 -7.33
C LEU A 228 -12.09 13.09 -5.81
N VAL A 229 -13.21 13.63 -5.32
CA VAL A 229 -13.57 13.58 -3.90
C VAL A 229 -14.08 12.16 -3.58
N PRO A 230 -13.49 11.44 -2.61
CA PRO A 230 -14.03 10.15 -2.16
C PRO A 230 -15.41 10.35 -1.51
N GLU A 231 -16.39 9.49 -1.82
CA GLU A 231 -17.75 9.61 -1.25
C GLU A 231 -17.77 9.57 0.29
N GLU A 232 -16.80 8.92 0.96
CA GLU A 232 -16.68 8.93 2.43
C GLU A 232 -16.49 10.34 3.03
N SER A 233 -16.07 11.32 2.22
CA SER A 233 -15.96 12.73 2.62
C SER A 233 -17.18 13.58 2.27
N ALA A 234 -18.17 13.01 1.56
CA ALA A 234 -19.49 13.60 1.42
C ALA A 234 -20.34 13.19 2.62
N GLN A 235 -20.10 13.81 3.78
CA GLN A 235 -21.09 13.76 4.86
C GLN A 235 -22.34 14.55 4.42
N PRO A 236 -23.56 14.04 4.69
CA PRO A 236 -24.79 14.79 4.46
C PRO A 236 -24.92 16.02 5.37
#